data_AF-A0A965NRQ0-F1
#
_entry.id   AF-A0A965NRQ0-F1
#
_cell.length_a   1.000
_cell.length_b   1.000
_cell.length_c   1.000
_cell.angle_alpha   90.00
_cell.angle_beta   90.00
_cell.angle_gamma   90.00
#
_symmetry.space_group_name_H-M   'P 1'
#
loop_
_entity.id
_entity.type
_entity.pdbx_description
1 polymer ?
#
loop_
_entity_poly.entity_id
_entity_poly.type
_entity_poly.pdbx_seq_one_letter_code
_entity_poly.pdbx_strand_id
1 'polypeptide(L)'
;MPSWLEKIENLDRLPIDDLLTDSIYYPASAYDYSVIEAFSGYGHSFIYVDPGISKETLLEMVPINFHGYYVYASREVKREELCFREYKSMYPDLTIDEDPSSYSRMRAVSENPYAVWMIFQRQDTANPGIGPKRLSFLFIAGEGVATYQALYFSNKKKPSVIVMQAFVWGNWTRFDKHGGFFNRVVISNPAGRPDYLSCQDLNGEEIKWDGYKRRVESKKFLPLWISDDLPLGDHYIHKPGKDEGY
;
A
#
# COMPACT_ATOMS: atom_id res chain seq x y z
N MET A 1 3.71 -17.51 -2.96
CA MET A 1 3.52 -17.15 -1.54
C MET A 1 4.86 -17.21 -0.82
N PRO A 2 5.25 -16.19 -0.04
CA PRO A 2 6.50 -16.19 0.72
C PRO A 2 6.50 -17.23 1.84
N SER A 3 7.67 -17.80 2.13
CA SER A 3 7.82 -18.85 3.15
C SER A 3 7.43 -18.39 4.56
N TRP A 4 7.65 -17.11 4.88
CA TRP A 4 7.29 -16.57 6.20
C TRP A 4 5.77 -16.59 6.42
N LEU A 5 4.98 -16.32 5.37
CA LEU A 5 3.52 -16.26 5.42
C LEU A 5 2.92 -17.67 5.39
N GLU A 6 3.58 -18.61 4.72
CA GLU A 6 3.20 -20.02 4.75
C GLU A 6 3.36 -20.63 6.15
N LYS A 7 4.48 -20.31 6.81
CA LYS A 7 4.88 -20.86 8.11
C LYS A 7 4.30 -20.10 9.31
N ILE A 8 3.46 -19.08 9.09
CA ILE A 8 2.89 -18.31 10.19
C ILE A 8 1.84 -19.16 10.92
N GLU A 9 2.12 -19.45 12.20
CA GLU A 9 1.22 -20.23 13.07
C GLU A 9 0.54 -19.34 14.12
N ASN A 10 1.21 -18.27 14.54
CA ASN A 10 0.69 -17.27 15.47
C ASN A 10 1.18 -15.86 15.08
N LEU A 11 0.66 -14.84 15.75
CA LEU A 11 1.01 -13.44 15.50
C LEU A 11 1.84 -12.81 16.63
N ASP A 12 2.52 -13.58 17.47
CA ASP A 12 3.17 -13.07 18.69
C ASP A 12 4.21 -11.97 18.41
N ARG A 13 4.84 -12.01 17.24
CA ARG A 13 5.82 -11.02 16.78
C ARG A 13 5.45 -10.51 15.39
N LEU A 14 5.66 -9.21 15.16
CA LEU A 14 5.53 -8.62 13.83
C LEU A 14 6.79 -8.91 13.00
N PRO A 15 6.72 -9.66 11.88
CA PRO A 15 7.86 -9.85 10.99
C PRO A 15 8.00 -8.63 10.07
N ILE A 16 8.26 -7.45 10.64
CA ILE A 16 8.20 -6.16 9.94
C ILE A 16 9.08 -6.11 8.68
N ASP A 17 10.27 -6.72 8.72
CA ASP A 17 11.15 -6.78 7.54
C ASP A 17 10.51 -7.57 6.39
N ASP A 18 9.80 -8.65 6.69
CA ASP A 18 9.09 -9.48 5.70
C ASP A 18 7.80 -8.80 5.22
N LEU A 19 7.07 -8.13 6.12
CA LEU A 19 5.88 -7.35 5.80
C LEU A 19 6.16 -6.22 4.81
N LEU A 20 7.30 -5.54 4.94
CA LEU A 20 7.66 -4.40 4.10
C LEU A 20 8.43 -4.78 2.83
N THR A 21 8.92 -6.01 2.73
CA THR A 21 9.60 -6.50 1.52
C THR A 21 8.55 -6.88 0.47
N ASP A 22 8.69 -6.34 -0.74
CA ASP A 22 7.78 -6.54 -1.87
C ASP A 22 6.31 -6.22 -1.53
N SER A 23 6.11 -5.27 -0.61
CA SER A 23 4.79 -4.86 -0.17
C SER A 23 4.10 -3.94 -1.17
N ILE A 24 2.77 -3.94 -1.11
CA ILE A 24 1.92 -2.97 -1.79
C ILE A 24 1.58 -1.89 -0.77
N TYR A 25 2.05 -0.67 -1.01
CA TYR A 25 1.73 0.47 -0.18
C TYR A 25 0.56 1.26 -0.76
N TYR A 26 -0.49 1.44 0.03
CA TYR A 26 -1.70 2.13 -0.41
C TYR A 26 -2.11 3.22 0.60
N PRO A 27 -1.65 4.47 0.41
CA PRO A 27 -2.12 5.60 1.20
C PRO A 27 -3.50 6.05 0.74
N ALA A 28 -4.28 6.59 1.68
CA ALA A 28 -5.68 6.99 1.50
C ALA A 28 -6.56 5.85 1.00
N SER A 29 -6.35 4.67 1.57
CA SER A 29 -6.96 3.43 1.10
C SER A 29 -8.47 3.35 1.37
N ALA A 30 -8.99 4.14 2.30
CA ALA A 30 -10.30 3.90 2.93
C ALA A 30 -10.47 2.39 3.25
N TYR A 31 -11.51 1.77 2.71
CA TYR A 31 -11.81 0.34 2.80
C TYR A 31 -11.75 -0.37 1.43
N ASP A 32 -10.96 0.16 0.48
CA ASP A 32 -10.92 -0.30 -0.90
C ASP A 32 -10.19 -1.65 -1.07
N TYR A 33 -10.98 -2.71 -1.15
CA TYR A 33 -10.48 -4.07 -1.37
C TYR A 33 -10.01 -4.35 -2.81
N SER A 34 -10.40 -3.53 -3.79
CA SER A 34 -10.09 -3.80 -5.21
C SER A 34 -8.58 -3.86 -5.48
N VAL A 35 -7.78 -3.16 -4.68
CA VAL A 35 -6.32 -3.19 -4.73
C VAL A 35 -5.73 -4.57 -4.42
N ILE A 36 -6.36 -5.37 -3.56
CA ILE A 36 -5.90 -6.74 -3.31
C ILE A 36 -6.07 -7.59 -4.56
N GLU A 37 -7.23 -7.56 -5.20
CA GLU A 37 -7.49 -8.31 -6.42
C GLU A 37 -6.57 -7.86 -7.57
N ALA A 38 -6.34 -6.55 -7.66
CA ALA A 38 -5.49 -5.92 -8.66
C ALA A 38 -4.01 -6.29 -8.52
N PHE A 39 -3.50 -6.26 -7.29
CA PHE A 39 -2.06 -6.25 -7.04
C PHE A 39 -1.53 -7.51 -6.35
N SER A 40 -2.38 -8.53 -6.15
CA SER A 40 -1.99 -9.85 -5.66
C SER A 40 -0.89 -10.56 -6.46
N GLY A 41 -0.68 -10.17 -7.73
CA GLY A 41 0.44 -10.66 -8.56
C GLY A 41 1.79 -9.99 -8.26
N TYR A 42 1.80 -8.86 -7.56
CA TYR A 42 3.01 -8.07 -7.28
C TYR A 42 3.53 -8.24 -5.85
N GLY A 43 2.74 -8.87 -4.98
CA GLY A 43 3.11 -9.11 -3.60
C GLY A 43 2.01 -9.79 -2.80
N HIS A 44 2.38 -10.24 -1.61
CA HIS A 44 1.46 -10.89 -0.66
C HIS A 44 1.21 -10.06 0.60
N SER A 45 1.84 -8.89 0.72
CA SER A 45 1.74 -8.01 1.88
C SER A 45 1.18 -6.65 1.45
N PHE A 46 0.03 -6.30 2.01
CA PHE A 46 -0.70 -5.07 1.69
C PHE A 46 -0.67 -4.15 2.89
N ILE A 47 -0.15 -2.94 2.69
CA ILE A 47 0.02 -1.92 3.73
C ILE A 47 -0.94 -0.77 3.40
N TYR A 48 -2.08 -0.78 4.07
CA TYR A 48 -3.16 0.19 3.89
C TYR A 48 -3.04 1.29 4.93
N VAL A 49 -3.18 2.54 4.50
CA VAL A 49 -3.02 3.69 5.38
C VAL A 49 -4.14 4.68 5.15
N ASP A 50 -4.98 4.89 6.14
CA ASP A 50 -6.01 5.93 6.09
C ASP A 50 -6.39 6.36 7.51
N PRO A 51 -6.17 7.62 7.91
CA PRO A 51 -6.49 8.06 9.26
C PRO A 51 -7.95 8.47 9.40
N GLY A 52 -8.76 8.41 8.32
CA GLY A 52 -10.18 8.71 8.31
C GLY A 52 -11.08 7.56 8.76
N ILE A 53 -10.51 6.39 9.09
CA ILE A 53 -11.24 5.16 9.36
C ILE A 53 -11.05 4.76 10.83
N SER A 54 -12.14 4.67 11.59
CA SER A 54 -12.09 4.13 12.96
C SER A 54 -11.82 2.63 12.97
N LYS A 55 -11.29 2.12 14.08
CA LYS A 55 -10.98 0.69 14.22
C LYS A 55 -12.24 -0.16 14.09
N GLU A 56 -13.33 0.30 14.68
CA GLU A 56 -14.64 -0.35 14.64
C GLU A 56 -15.15 -0.43 13.21
N THR A 57 -15.10 0.68 12.46
CA THR A 57 -15.49 0.72 11.05
C THR A 57 -14.65 -0.25 10.22
N LEU A 58 -13.32 -0.29 10.43
CA LEU A 58 -12.45 -1.23 9.74
C LEU A 58 -12.90 -2.68 9.98
N LEU A 59 -13.10 -3.07 11.25
CA LEU A 59 -13.47 -4.43 11.62
C LEU A 59 -14.86 -4.83 11.12
N GLU A 60 -15.80 -3.88 11.02
CA GLU A 60 -17.12 -4.10 10.42
C GLU A 60 -17.05 -4.28 8.90
N MET A 61 -16.19 -3.52 8.22
CA MET A 61 -16.08 -3.55 6.76
C MET A 61 -15.24 -4.72 6.24
N VAL A 62 -14.32 -5.28 7.05
CA VAL A 62 -13.46 -6.40 6.64
C VAL A 62 -14.28 -7.61 6.16
N PRO A 63 -15.25 -8.16 6.92
CA PRO A 63 -16.07 -9.28 6.46
C PRO A 63 -16.89 -8.99 5.20
N ILE A 64 -17.26 -7.72 5.00
CA ILE A 64 -18.09 -7.28 3.86
C ILE A 64 -17.24 -7.14 2.60
N ASN A 65 -16.03 -6.59 2.70
CA ASN A 65 -15.24 -6.25 1.53
C ASN A 65 -14.32 -7.40 1.07
N PHE A 66 -13.90 -8.29 1.97
CA PHE A 66 -12.94 -9.37 1.69
C PHE A 66 -13.65 -10.68 1.28
N HIS A 67 -14.53 -10.60 0.28
CA HIS A 67 -15.28 -11.76 -0.20
C HIS A 67 -14.35 -12.91 -0.64
N GLY A 68 -14.68 -14.14 -0.23
CA GLY A 68 -13.88 -15.34 -0.53
C GLY A 68 -12.64 -15.52 0.36
N TYR A 69 -12.40 -14.62 1.31
CA TYR A 69 -11.41 -14.79 2.37
C TYR A 69 -12.09 -14.84 3.75
N TYR A 70 -11.37 -15.39 4.71
CA TYR A 70 -11.66 -15.21 6.13
C TYR A 70 -10.40 -14.73 6.85
N VAL A 71 -10.58 -14.04 7.98
CA VAL A 71 -9.46 -13.64 8.84
C VAL A 71 -8.95 -14.90 9.55
N TYR A 72 -7.75 -15.36 9.17
CA TYR A 72 -7.08 -16.50 9.78
C TYR A 72 -6.56 -16.15 11.17
N ALA A 73 -5.96 -14.97 11.30
CA ALA A 73 -5.50 -14.41 12.55
C ALA A 73 -5.45 -12.88 12.45
N SER A 74 -5.65 -12.19 13.57
CA SER A 74 -5.49 -10.74 13.64
C SER A 74 -4.98 -10.29 15.01
N ARG A 75 -4.31 -9.14 15.04
CA ARG A 75 -3.98 -8.44 16.28
C ARG A 75 -3.74 -6.95 16.04
N GLU A 76 -3.80 -6.19 17.12
CA GLU A 76 -3.27 -4.83 17.13
C GLU A 76 -1.74 -4.83 17.11
N VAL A 77 -1.17 -3.79 16.50
CA VAL A 77 0.26 -3.60 16.35
C VAL A 77 0.66 -2.30 17.04
N LYS A 78 1.70 -2.37 17.85
CA LYS A 78 2.22 -1.18 18.54
C LYS A 78 3.14 -0.38 17.63
N ARG A 79 3.25 0.93 17.87
CA ARG A 79 4.14 1.83 17.13
C ARG A 79 5.58 1.32 17.13
N GLU A 80 6.05 0.81 18.26
CA GLU A 80 7.41 0.32 18.46
C GLU A 80 7.71 -0.95 17.62
N GLU A 81 6.68 -1.66 17.16
CA GLU A 81 6.86 -2.81 16.25
C GLU A 81 6.96 -2.37 14.78
N LEU A 82 6.37 -1.21 14.43
CA LEU A 82 6.32 -0.68 13.07
C LEU A 82 7.58 0.12 12.71
N CYS A 83 8.02 0.96 13.65
CA CYS A 83 9.10 1.91 13.44
C CYS A 83 9.92 2.05 14.73
N PHE A 84 11.06 1.36 14.80
CA PHE A 84 11.94 1.32 15.97
C PHE A 84 13.34 1.87 15.70
N ARG A 85 13.67 2.17 14.43
CA ARG A 85 14.97 2.69 14.03
C ARG A 85 14.86 4.19 13.79
N GLU A 86 15.91 4.93 14.12
CA GLU A 86 15.98 6.35 13.77
C GLU A 86 16.03 6.53 12.25
N TYR A 87 15.34 7.57 11.77
CA TYR A 87 15.37 7.98 10.38
C TYR A 87 15.29 9.50 10.28
N LYS A 88 15.82 10.05 9.19
CA LYS A 88 15.73 11.48 8.90
C LYS A 88 14.42 11.78 8.18
N SER A 89 13.46 12.34 8.91
CA SER A 89 12.21 12.82 8.31
C SER A 89 12.48 14.00 7.37
N MET A 90 11.79 14.00 6.24
CA MET A 90 11.59 15.16 5.40
C MET A 90 10.35 15.92 5.89
N TYR A 91 10.44 17.24 5.82
CA TYR A 91 9.36 18.15 6.18
C TYR A 91 8.95 18.94 4.93
N PRO A 92 7.65 19.28 4.79
CA PRO A 92 7.18 20.08 3.68
C PRO A 92 7.76 21.49 3.74
N ASP A 93 8.06 22.02 2.56
CA ASP A 93 8.41 23.43 2.37
C ASP A 93 7.13 24.19 2.02
N LEU A 94 6.62 24.96 2.97
CA LEU A 94 5.36 25.70 2.84
C LEU A 94 5.39 26.79 1.75
N THR A 95 6.54 27.04 1.12
CA THR A 95 6.63 27.94 -0.04
C THR A 95 6.25 27.27 -1.36
N ILE A 96 6.34 25.93 -1.44
CA ILE A 96 6.11 25.16 -2.67
C ILE A 96 5.14 23.98 -2.49
N ASP A 97 4.97 23.50 -1.26
CA ASP A 97 4.10 22.38 -0.92
C ASP A 97 2.76 22.88 -0.35
N GLU A 98 1.77 22.00 -0.40
CA GLU A 98 0.50 22.24 0.28
C GLU A 98 0.70 22.28 1.81
N ASP A 99 -0.13 23.04 2.52
CA ASP A 99 -0.04 23.16 3.97
C ASP A 99 -0.59 21.89 4.66
N PRO A 100 0.20 21.15 5.46
CA PRO A 100 -0.28 20.02 6.24
C PRO A 100 -1.43 20.37 7.19
N SER A 101 -1.56 21.64 7.58
CA SER A 101 -2.68 22.11 8.40
C SER A 101 -4.03 22.05 7.66
N SER A 102 -4.03 21.97 6.34
CA SER A 102 -5.25 21.77 5.54
C SER A 102 -5.87 20.38 5.68
N TYR A 103 -5.20 19.45 6.37
CA TYR A 103 -5.64 18.08 6.61
C TYR A 103 -6.92 18.01 7.47
N SER A 104 -8.09 17.99 6.83
CA SER A 104 -9.38 18.00 7.52
C SER A 104 -9.76 16.64 8.12
N ARG A 105 -9.33 15.51 7.53
CA ARG A 105 -9.74 14.17 8.01
C ARG A 105 -9.13 13.77 9.36
N MET A 106 -7.84 13.98 9.61
CA MET A 106 -7.26 13.69 10.95
C MET A 106 -7.87 14.63 12.00
N ARG A 107 -8.25 15.85 11.62
CA ARG A 107 -8.94 16.76 12.53
C ARG A 107 -10.35 16.29 12.86
N ALA A 108 -10.98 15.52 11.98
CA ALA A 108 -12.33 14.98 12.14
C ALA A 108 -12.37 13.62 12.86
N VAL A 109 -11.26 12.86 12.85
CA VAL A 109 -11.18 11.58 13.57
C VAL A 109 -10.80 11.84 15.03
N SER A 110 -11.75 11.57 15.93
CA SER A 110 -11.57 11.76 17.38
C SER A 110 -10.80 10.63 18.07
N GLU A 111 -10.29 9.66 17.31
CA GLU A 111 -9.65 8.45 17.84
C GLU A 111 -8.13 8.53 17.86
N ASN A 112 -7.53 7.79 18.78
CA ASN A 112 -6.09 7.60 18.83
C ASN A 112 -5.62 6.82 17.60
N PRO A 113 -4.44 7.15 17.03
CA PRO A 113 -3.83 6.35 15.97
C PRO A 113 -3.73 4.88 16.39
N TYR A 114 -4.06 3.97 15.48
CA TYR A 114 -4.01 2.53 15.71
C TYR A 114 -3.45 1.81 14.47
N ALA A 115 -3.03 0.56 14.67
CA ALA A 115 -2.67 -0.33 13.58
C ALA A 115 -3.19 -1.74 13.87
N VAL A 116 -3.75 -2.38 12.83
CA VAL A 116 -4.24 -3.76 12.91
C VAL A 116 -3.57 -4.58 11.82
N TRP A 117 -2.94 -5.67 12.22
CA TRP A 117 -2.39 -6.66 11.31
C TRP A 117 -3.29 -7.89 11.26
N MET A 118 -3.62 -8.31 10.05
CA MET A 118 -4.49 -9.44 9.77
C MET A 118 -3.82 -10.35 8.73
N ILE A 119 -3.96 -11.65 8.94
CA ILE A 119 -3.67 -12.66 7.94
C ILE A 119 -5.00 -13.13 7.38
N PHE A 120 -5.17 -13.01 6.08
CA PHE A 120 -6.33 -13.52 5.38
C PHE A 120 -6.00 -14.87 4.74
N GLN A 121 -6.93 -15.80 4.84
CA GLN A 121 -6.88 -17.11 4.20
C GLN A 121 -8.05 -17.21 3.22
N ARG A 122 -7.74 -17.49 1.96
CA ARG A 122 -8.75 -17.73 0.94
C ARG A 122 -9.52 -19.00 1.28
N GLN A 123 -10.84 -18.96 1.18
CA GLN A 123 -11.70 -20.13 1.35
C GLN A 123 -11.41 -21.14 0.25
N ASP A 124 -11.45 -22.44 0.57
CA ASP A 124 -11.17 -23.50 -0.40
C ASP A 124 -12.21 -23.54 -1.54
N THR A 125 -13.42 -23.02 -1.30
CA THR A 125 -14.51 -22.90 -2.27
C THR A 125 -14.43 -21.65 -3.13
N ALA A 126 -13.57 -20.68 -2.78
CA ALA A 126 -13.46 -19.42 -3.51
C ALA A 126 -12.62 -19.57 -4.78
N ASN A 127 -12.96 -18.81 -5.82
CA ASN A 127 -12.27 -18.83 -7.11
C ASN A 127 -10.78 -18.49 -6.92
N PRO A 128 -9.82 -19.32 -7.39
CA PRO A 128 -8.41 -19.03 -7.26
C PRO A 128 -7.93 -17.72 -7.90
N GLY A 129 -8.68 -17.16 -8.84
CA GLY A 129 -8.37 -15.91 -9.52
C GLY A 129 -8.56 -14.64 -8.68
N ILE A 130 -9.20 -14.69 -7.52
CA ILE A 130 -9.44 -13.49 -6.68
C ILE A 130 -8.20 -13.03 -5.88
N GLY A 131 -7.09 -13.79 -5.92
CA GLY A 131 -5.86 -13.49 -5.21
C GLY A 131 -5.22 -14.74 -4.59
N PRO A 132 -4.17 -14.62 -3.76
CA PRO A 132 -3.39 -15.76 -3.26
C PRO A 132 -4.10 -16.58 -2.19
N LYS A 133 -3.59 -17.79 -1.89
CA LYS A 133 -4.11 -18.63 -0.81
C LYS A 133 -4.04 -17.94 0.57
N ARG A 134 -2.95 -17.22 0.86
CA ARG A 134 -2.84 -16.30 2.00
C ARG A 134 -2.28 -14.97 1.56
N LEU A 135 -2.72 -13.92 2.24
CA LEU A 135 -2.16 -12.59 2.18
C LEU A 135 -2.05 -11.98 3.58
N SER A 136 -1.08 -11.10 3.73
CA SER A 136 -0.89 -10.26 4.90
C SER A 136 -1.46 -8.89 4.63
N PHE A 137 -2.19 -8.36 5.60
CA PHE A 137 -2.85 -7.07 5.52
C PHE A 137 -2.54 -6.28 6.79
N LEU A 138 -1.84 -5.17 6.66
CA LEU A 138 -1.57 -4.23 7.74
C LEU A 138 -2.31 -2.94 7.45
N PHE A 139 -3.29 -2.61 8.28
CA PHE A 139 -3.95 -1.31 8.26
C PHE A 139 -3.35 -0.40 9.31
N ILE A 140 -3.11 0.86 8.95
CA ILE A 140 -2.61 1.89 9.86
C ILE A 140 -3.50 3.13 9.73
N ALA A 141 -4.12 3.54 10.82
CA ALA A 141 -4.81 4.82 10.91
C ALA A 141 -3.77 5.95 11.11
N GLY A 142 -3.10 6.32 10.02
CA GLY A 142 -2.04 7.32 9.99
C GLY A 142 -2.06 8.14 8.72
N GLU A 143 -1.33 9.25 8.69
CA GLU A 143 -1.18 10.08 7.49
C GLU A 143 -0.26 9.39 6.48
N GLY A 144 -0.62 9.40 5.19
CA GLY A 144 0.08 8.65 4.15
C GLY A 144 1.57 8.95 4.06
N VAL A 145 1.97 10.21 3.90
CA VAL A 145 3.39 10.55 3.71
C VAL A 145 4.22 10.27 4.98
N ALA A 146 3.71 10.64 6.15
CA ALA A 146 4.37 10.39 7.43
C ALA A 146 4.51 8.89 7.71
N THR A 147 3.48 8.10 7.42
CA THR A 147 3.50 6.65 7.61
C THR A 147 4.48 5.98 6.64
N TYR A 148 4.54 6.43 5.38
CA TYR A 148 5.53 5.93 4.43
C TYR A 148 6.96 6.15 4.96
N GLN A 149 7.29 7.37 5.40
CA GLN A 149 8.61 7.67 5.97
C GLN A 149 8.89 6.80 7.20
N ALA A 150 7.95 6.75 8.15
CA ALA A 150 8.11 5.97 9.37
C ALA A 150 8.33 4.48 9.10
N LEU A 151 7.61 3.88 8.15
CA LEU A 151 7.78 2.47 7.82
C LEU A 151 9.03 2.21 6.99
N TYR A 152 9.16 2.86 5.84
CA TYR A 152 10.14 2.48 4.84
C TYR A 152 11.52 3.07 5.10
N PHE A 153 11.62 4.32 5.58
CA PHE A 153 12.93 4.90 5.88
C PHE A 153 13.54 4.25 7.12
N SER A 154 12.74 4.09 8.19
CA SER A 154 13.26 3.50 9.43
C SER A 154 13.71 2.06 9.20
N ASN A 155 12.92 1.25 8.51
CA ASN A 155 13.25 -0.15 8.27
C ASN A 155 14.26 -0.36 7.13
N LYS A 156 14.66 0.71 6.41
CA LYS A 156 15.55 0.65 5.24
C LYS A 156 14.99 -0.28 4.16
N LYS A 157 13.71 -0.12 3.86
CA LYS A 157 12.95 -0.92 2.90
C LYS A 157 12.28 -0.02 1.86
N LYS A 158 11.78 -0.63 0.79
CA LYS A 158 10.90 0.01 -0.19
C LYS A 158 9.73 -0.94 -0.51
N PRO A 159 8.52 -0.44 -0.80
CA PRO A 159 7.48 -1.28 -1.36
C PRO A 159 7.80 -1.63 -2.82
N SER A 160 7.21 -2.72 -3.33
CA SER A 160 7.25 -3.03 -4.76
C SER A 160 6.32 -2.10 -5.53
N VAL A 161 5.11 -1.88 -5.01
CA VAL A 161 4.07 -1.05 -5.64
C VAL A 161 3.62 0.05 -4.68
N ILE A 162 3.48 1.27 -5.19
CA ILE A 162 2.67 2.30 -4.54
C ILE A 162 1.39 2.52 -5.36
N VAL A 163 0.24 2.37 -4.72
CA VAL A 163 -1.07 2.65 -5.33
C VAL A 163 -1.53 4.04 -4.90
N MET A 164 -1.78 4.92 -5.84
CA MET A 164 -2.19 6.31 -5.60
C MET A 164 -3.51 6.58 -6.29
N GLN A 165 -4.54 6.88 -5.51
CA GLN A 165 -5.71 7.53 -6.06
C GLN A 165 -5.41 9.02 -6.26
N ALA A 166 -5.77 9.56 -7.42
CA ALA A 166 -5.35 10.90 -7.84
C ALA A 166 -6.10 12.04 -7.10
N PHE A 167 -7.05 11.70 -6.25
CA PHE A 167 -7.86 12.66 -5.50
C PHE A 167 -7.36 12.84 -4.07
N VAL A 168 -7.36 14.10 -3.63
CA VAL A 168 -7.05 14.51 -2.25
C VAL A 168 -8.27 14.26 -1.35
N TRP A 169 -8.76 13.02 -1.29
CA TRP A 169 -9.85 12.65 -0.39
C TRP A 169 -9.38 12.74 1.07
N GLY A 170 -9.37 13.97 1.60
CA GLY A 170 -8.97 14.27 2.97
C GLY A 170 -7.48 14.15 3.29
N ASN A 171 -6.62 14.06 2.27
CA ASN A 171 -5.19 14.26 2.44
C ASN A 171 -4.81 15.74 2.40
N TRP A 172 -3.58 16.09 2.78
CA TRP A 172 -3.11 17.48 2.71
C TRP A 172 -2.31 17.74 1.44
N THR A 173 -1.80 16.70 0.78
CA THR A 173 -1.04 16.79 -0.46
C THR A 173 -1.57 15.81 -1.50
N ARG A 174 -1.25 16.08 -2.77
CA ARG A 174 -1.50 15.18 -3.90
C ARG A 174 -0.37 14.17 -4.02
N PHE A 175 -0.70 12.89 -3.90
CA PHE A 175 0.29 11.82 -4.05
C PHE A 175 0.80 11.71 -5.48
N ASP A 176 -0.02 11.97 -6.49
CA ASP A 176 0.35 11.80 -7.88
C ASP A 176 1.23 12.93 -8.46
N LYS A 177 1.29 14.09 -7.79
CA LYS A 177 1.92 15.31 -8.31
C LYS A 177 3.42 15.11 -8.57
N HIS A 178 3.85 15.31 -9.83
CA HIS A 178 5.28 15.36 -10.19
C HIS A 178 5.98 16.48 -9.42
N GLY A 179 7.14 16.19 -8.85
CA GLY A 179 7.88 17.12 -7.98
C GLY A 179 7.19 17.47 -6.66
N GLY A 180 5.97 16.95 -6.38
CA GLY A 180 5.25 17.18 -5.14
C GLY A 180 5.91 16.52 -3.93
N PHE A 181 5.46 16.87 -2.72
CA PHE A 181 6.12 16.43 -1.50
C PHE A 181 6.24 14.90 -1.37
N PHE A 182 5.15 14.16 -1.66
CA PHE A 182 5.19 12.70 -1.58
C PHE A 182 6.15 12.07 -2.59
N ASN A 183 6.21 12.59 -3.81
CA ASN A 183 7.20 12.18 -4.82
C ASN A 183 8.63 12.37 -4.28
N ARG A 184 8.96 13.58 -3.79
CA ARG A 184 10.29 13.88 -3.25
C ARG A 184 10.65 12.97 -2.08
N VAL A 185 9.70 12.66 -1.21
CA VAL A 185 9.87 11.70 -0.11
C VAL A 185 10.18 10.30 -0.63
N VAL A 186 9.37 9.77 -1.55
CA VAL A 186 9.54 8.39 -2.04
C VAL A 186 10.87 8.23 -2.78
N ILE A 187 11.22 9.17 -3.66
CA ILE A 187 12.46 9.12 -4.44
C ILE A 187 13.70 9.32 -3.56
N SER A 188 13.57 10.02 -2.43
CA SER A 188 14.68 10.20 -1.47
C SER A 188 14.89 8.99 -0.54
N ASN A 189 14.09 7.93 -0.64
CA ASN A 189 14.27 6.73 0.18
C ASN A 189 15.64 6.08 -0.07
N PRO A 190 16.53 5.94 0.95
CA PRO A 190 17.84 5.32 0.76
C PRO A 190 17.79 3.86 0.31
N ALA A 191 16.67 3.16 0.52
CA ALA A 191 16.46 1.80 0.04
C ALA A 191 16.13 1.73 -1.47
N GLY A 192 16.07 2.88 -2.14
CA GLY A 192 15.66 3.02 -3.53
C GLY A 192 14.17 3.32 -3.69
N ARG A 193 13.77 3.56 -4.94
CA ARG A 193 12.37 3.82 -5.31
C ARG A 193 11.62 2.52 -5.60
N PRO A 194 10.28 2.52 -5.46
CA PRO A 194 9.42 1.38 -5.84
C PRO A 194 9.65 0.91 -7.28
N ASP A 195 9.28 -0.33 -7.56
CA ASP A 195 9.39 -0.87 -8.92
C ASP A 195 8.21 -0.42 -9.79
N TYR A 196 7.06 -0.18 -9.16
CA TYR A 196 5.83 0.21 -9.82
C TYR A 196 5.06 1.31 -9.08
N LEU A 197 4.38 2.16 -9.86
CA LEU A 197 3.37 3.10 -9.37
C LEU A 197 2.05 2.83 -10.08
N SER A 198 0.95 2.80 -9.33
CA SER A 198 -0.39 2.62 -9.87
C SER A 198 -1.21 3.89 -9.65
N CYS A 199 -1.57 4.62 -10.70
CA CYS A 199 -2.26 5.90 -10.59
C CYS A 199 -3.08 6.25 -11.85
N GLN A 200 -4.14 7.05 -11.69
CA GLN A 200 -4.93 7.55 -12.83
C GLN A 200 -4.23 8.74 -13.46
N ASP A 201 -4.35 8.89 -14.79
CA ASP A 201 -4.11 10.19 -15.40
C ASP A 201 -5.16 11.18 -14.93
N LEU A 202 -4.72 12.37 -14.52
CA LEU A 202 -5.63 13.49 -14.31
C LEU A 202 -5.49 14.48 -15.46
N ASN A 203 -6.63 14.81 -16.07
CA ASN A 203 -6.74 15.86 -17.09
C ASN A 203 -5.80 15.68 -18.32
N GLY A 204 -5.42 14.45 -18.65
CA GLY A 204 -4.53 14.15 -19.78
C GLY A 204 -3.06 14.45 -19.54
N GLU A 205 -2.67 14.84 -18.32
CA GLU A 205 -1.26 14.92 -17.93
C GLU A 205 -0.80 13.54 -17.44
N GLU A 206 0.16 12.95 -18.18
CA GLU A 206 0.82 11.72 -17.76
C GLU A 206 1.57 11.95 -16.43
N ILE A 207 1.27 11.13 -15.42
CA ILE A 207 2.05 11.12 -14.17
C ILE A 207 3.43 10.56 -14.49
N LYS A 208 4.43 11.44 -14.49
CA LYS A 208 5.82 11.08 -14.76
C LYS A 208 6.69 11.37 -13.57
N TRP A 209 6.47 10.68 -12.46
CA TRP A 209 7.52 10.61 -11.44
C TRP A 209 8.84 10.23 -12.12
N ASP A 210 9.92 10.94 -11.78
CA ASP A 210 11.19 10.75 -12.47
C ASP A 210 11.65 9.30 -12.30
N GLY A 211 11.99 8.67 -13.43
CA GLY A 211 12.38 7.26 -13.47
C GLY A 211 11.25 6.26 -13.77
N TYR A 212 10.02 6.71 -13.99
CA TYR A 212 8.93 5.83 -14.43
C TYR A 212 8.52 6.21 -15.85
N LYS A 213 8.96 5.42 -16.83
CA LYS A 213 8.83 5.76 -18.27
C LYS A 213 7.96 4.80 -19.06
N ARG A 214 7.72 3.61 -18.53
CA ARG A 214 6.93 2.57 -19.19
C ARG A 214 5.58 2.47 -18.50
N ARG A 215 4.53 2.29 -19.28
CA ARG A 215 3.14 2.25 -18.80
C ARG A 215 2.44 1.01 -19.32
N VAL A 216 1.66 0.37 -18.45
CA VAL A 216 0.79 -0.76 -18.78
C VAL A 216 -0.64 -0.36 -18.45
N GLU A 217 -1.50 -0.45 -19.45
CA GLU A 217 -2.93 -0.21 -19.29
C GLU A 217 -3.62 -1.40 -18.64
N SER A 218 -4.58 -1.11 -17.77
CA SER A 218 -5.49 -2.11 -17.20
C SER A 218 -6.93 -1.67 -17.46
N LYS A 219 -7.75 -2.59 -17.97
CA LYS A 219 -9.19 -2.35 -18.13
C LYS A 219 -9.95 -2.39 -16.81
N LYS A 220 -9.35 -2.96 -15.76
CA LYS A 220 -10.01 -3.24 -14.48
C LYS A 220 -9.50 -2.35 -13.34
N PHE A 221 -8.28 -1.83 -13.46
CA PHE A 221 -7.59 -1.12 -12.39
C PHE A 221 -6.84 0.09 -12.93
N LEU A 222 -6.25 0.89 -12.04
CA LEU A 222 -5.46 2.06 -12.43
C LEU A 222 -4.26 1.64 -13.32
N PRO A 223 -3.84 2.48 -14.27
CA PRO A 223 -2.63 2.27 -15.04
C PRO A 223 -1.42 2.03 -14.14
N LEU A 224 -0.52 1.15 -14.60
CA LEU A 224 0.73 0.84 -13.92
C LEU A 224 1.91 1.49 -14.64
N TRP A 225 2.69 2.26 -13.92
CA TRP A 225 3.96 2.84 -14.36
C TRP A 225 5.11 2.02 -13.80
N ILE A 226 6.08 1.68 -14.65
CA ILE A 226 7.20 0.79 -14.34
C ILE A 226 8.49 1.61 -14.28
N SER A 227 9.27 1.37 -13.23
CA SER A 227 10.59 1.97 -13.02
C SER A 227 11.55 1.62 -14.17
N ASP A 228 12.33 2.60 -14.64
CA ASP A 228 13.14 2.50 -15.86
C ASP A 228 14.39 1.63 -15.72
N ASP A 229 14.85 1.43 -14.48
CA ASP A 229 15.94 0.53 -14.07
C ASP A 229 15.49 -0.92 -13.86
N LEU A 230 14.18 -1.19 -13.85
CA LEU A 230 13.68 -2.56 -13.84
C LEU A 230 13.98 -3.20 -15.20
N PRO A 231 14.68 -4.35 -15.26
CA PRO A 231 15.00 -5.02 -16.52
C PRO A 231 13.75 -5.31 -17.37
N LEU A 232 13.93 -5.48 -18.68
CA LEU A 232 12.87 -6.04 -19.53
C LEU A 232 12.93 -7.57 -19.40
N GLY A 233 12.39 -8.10 -18.30
CA GLY A 233 12.13 -9.53 -18.09
C GLY A 233 10.64 -9.85 -18.04
N ASP A 234 10.29 -11.10 -17.72
CA ASP A 234 8.91 -11.57 -17.47
C ASP A 234 8.31 -10.94 -16.19
N HIS A 235 8.29 -9.61 -16.11
CA HIS A 235 7.63 -8.89 -15.04
C HIS A 235 6.13 -9.04 -15.22
N TYR A 236 5.50 -9.59 -14.18
CA TYR A 236 4.12 -10.05 -14.12
C TYR A 236 3.12 -8.98 -14.57
N ILE A 237 2.88 -8.90 -15.87
CA ILE A 237 1.58 -8.53 -16.40
C ILE A 237 0.65 -9.59 -15.82
N HIS A 238 -0.35 -9.16 -15.04
CA HIS A 238 -1.50 -9.98 -14.67
C HIS A 238 -1.86 -10.82 -15.90
N LYS A 239 -1.59 -12.13 -15.88
CA LYS A 239 -2.35 -13.07 -16.70
C LYS A 239 -3.63 -13.23 -15.89
N PRO A 240 -4.71 -12.45 -16.12
CA PRO A 240 -6.00 -12.88 -15.62
C PRO A 240 -6.14 -14.32 -16.09
N GLY A 241 -6.41 -15.23 -15.15
CA GLY A 241 -6.24 -16.66 -15.31
C GLY A 241 -6.34 -17.09 -16.76
N LYS A 242 -5.20 -17.46 -17.36
CA LYS A 242 -5.30 -18.30 -18.54
C LYS A 242 -6.12 -19.47 -18.06
N ASP A 243 -7.29 -19.62 -18.69
CA ASP A 243 -7.98 -20.89 -18.76
C ASP A 243 -6.95 -21.94 -19.15
N GLU A 244 -6.33 -22.58 -18.17
CA GLU A 244 -5.76 -23.90 -18.36
C GLU A 244 -6.94 -24.85 -18.36
N GLY A 245 -7.69 -24.80 -19.46
CA GLY A 245 -8.34 -25.99 -19.95
C GLY A 245 -7.23 -26.96 -20.31
N TYR A 246 -7.11 -28.03 -19.53
CA TYR A 246 -7.28 -29.43 -19.94
C TYR A 246 -7.32 -30.30 -18.68
#